data_AF-A0A6I1VYP6-F1
#
_entry.id   AF-A0A6I1VYP6-F1
#
_cell.length_a   1.000
_cell.length_b   1.000
_cell.length_c   1.000
_cell.angle_alpha   90.00
_cell.angle_beta   90.00
_cell.angle_gamma   90.00
#
_symmetry.space_group_name_H-M   'P 1'
#
loop_
_entity.id
_entity.type
_entity.pdbx_description
1 polymer ?
#
loop_
_entity_poly.entity_id
_entity_poly.type
_entity_poly.pdbx_seq_one_letter_code
_entity_poly.pdbx_strand_id
1 'polypeptide(L)'
;MKHFQPDTFQNCTLGLLLGRAALLKDRIIDTHMEPYGITAAQFKVLIIMAQFAVDTPAELCRHLSLDSGSMTRMLDRLEQKSLLIRQRSDADRRQ
;
A
#
# COMPACT_ATOMS: atom_id res chain seq x y z
N MET A 1 32.86 -14.95 7.88
CA MET A 1 31.49 -15.06 7.33
C MET A 1 31.58 -15.60 5.91
N LYS A 2 31.40 -16.91 5.69
CA LYS A 2 31.56 -17.62 4.40
C LYS A 2 30.20 -17.85 3.70
N HIS A 3 29.31 -16.86 3.65
CA HIS A 3 27.95 -17.06 3.13
C HIS A 3 27.53 -16.11 2.01
N PHE A 4 28.40 -15.19 1.57
CA PHE A 4 28.08 -14.25 0.49
C PHE A 4 29.17 -14.33 -0.58
N GLN A 5 29.09 -15.33 -1.45
CA GLN A 5 29.96 -15.46 -2.63
C GLN A 5 29.26 -14.77 -3.82
N PRO A 6 29.93 -13.87 -4.56
CA PRO A 6 29.35 -13.13 -5.70
C PRO A 6 28.68 -14.00 -6.76
N ASP A 7 29.09 -15.25 -6.86
CA ASP A 7 28.64 -16.21 -7.88
C ASP A 7 27.20 -16.72 -7.59
N THR A 8 26.72 -16.56 -6.35
CA THR A 8 25.32 -16.84 -5.93
C THR A 8 24.39 -15.61 -6.01
N PHE A 9 24.89 -14.44 -6.43
CA PHE A 9 24.17 -13.15 -6.35
C PHE A 9 23.35 -12.75 -7.60
N GLN A 10 23.25 -13.57 -8.65
CA GLN A 10 22.51 -13.17 -9.87
C GLN A 10 21.05 -12.76 -9.59
N ASN A 11 20.38 -13.39 -8.62
CA ASN A 11 19.02 -13.03 -8.19
C ASN A 11 18.95 -11.75 -7.34
N CYS A 12 20.06 -11.32 -6.73
CA CYS A 12 20.10 -10.12 -5.88
C CYS A 12 20.01 -8.83 -6.70
N THR A 13 20.55 -8.79 -7.92
CA THR A 13 20.44 -7.62 -8.80
C THR A 13 18.99 -7.33 -9.17
N LEU A 14 18.20 -8.37 -9.47
CA LEU A 14 16.78 -8.21 -9.76
C LEU A 14 16.02 -7.65 -8.55
N GLY A 15 16.22 -8.23 -7.37
CA GLY A 15 15.60 -7.74 -6.12
C GLY A 15 15.99 -6.28 -5.80
N LEU A 16 17.26 -5.92 -5.99
CA LEU A 16 17.74 -4.54 -5.83
C LEU A 16 17.05 -3.57 -6.80
N LEU A 17 16.96 -3.95 -8.08
CA LEU A 17 16.32 -3.13 -9.11
C LEU A 17 14.82 -2.97 -8.85
N LEU A 18 14.12 -4.03 -8.44
CA LEU A 18 12.72 -3.97 -8.04
C LEU A 18 12.51 -3.04 -6.84
N GLY A 19 13.37 -3.14 -5.82
CA GLY A 19 13.33 -2.23 -4.67
C GLY A 19 13.56 -0.77 -5.05
N ARG A 20 14.56 -0.49 -5.91
CA ARG A 20 14.82 0.86 -6.42
C ARG A 20 13.67 1.41 -7.26
N ALA A 21 13.09 0.57 -8.13
CA ALA A 21 11.93 0.96 -8.93
C ALA A 21 10.72 1.27 -8.05
N ALA A 22 10.47 0.49 -7.00
CA ALA A 22 9.40 0.74 -6.04
C ALA A 22 9.58 2.09 -5.33
N LEU A 23 10.80 2.42 -4.88
CA LEU A 23 11.12 3.71 -4.26
C LEU A 23 10.96 4.89 -5.22
N LEU A 24 11.42 4.76 -6.46
CA LEU A 24 11.29 5.80 -7.47
C LEU A 24 9.80 6.04 -7.81
N LYS A 25 9.05 4.97 -8.01
CA LYS A 25 7.60 5.01 -8.25
C LYS A 25 6.87 5.71 -7.10
N ASP A 26 7.14 5.31 -5.84
CA ASP A 26 6.48 5.91 -4.68
C ASP A 26 6.82 7.41 -4.57
N ARG A 27 8.07 7.83 -4.84
CA ARG A 27 8.45 9.26 -4.89
C ARG A 27 7.68 10.05 -5.95
N ILE A 28 7.55 9.50 -7.15
CA ILE A 28 6.80 10.16 -8.24
C ILE A 28 5.33 10.35 -7.82
N ILE A 29 4.71 9.31 -7.25
CA ILE A 29 3.34 9.39 -6.75
C ILE A 29 3.24 10.46 -5.66
N ASP A 30 4.15 10.46 -4.67
CA ASP A 30 4.16 11.46 -3.59
C ASP A 30 4.21 12.89 -4.16
N THR A 31 5.09 13.16 -5.13
CA THR A 31 5.17 14.49 -5.78
C THR A 31 3.85 14.90 -6.43
N HIS A 32 3.17 13.99 -7.13
CA HIS A 32 1.89 14.31 -7.76
C HIS A 32 0.73 14.42 -6.77
N MET A 33 0.82 13.75 -5.62
CA MET A 33 -0.22 13.72 -4.60
C MET A 33 -0.05 14.80 -3.51
N GLU A 34 1.11 15.46 -3.46
CA GLU A 34 1.41 16.57 -2.54
C GLU A 34 0.31 17.66 -2.52
N PRO A 35 -0.21 18.15 -3.66
CA PRO A 35 -1.27 19.18 -3.64
C PRO A 35 -2.58 18.73 -2.97
N TYR A 36 -2.81 17.42 -2.89
CA TYR A 36 -3.98 16.83 -2.24
C TYR A 36 -3.69 16.44 -0.78
N GLY A 37 -2.44 16.59 -0.33
CA GLY A 37 -2.01 16.19 1.01
C GLY A 37 -2.09 14.68 1.24
N ILE A 38 -1.88 13.87 0.21
CA ILE A 38 -1.99 12.40 0.23
C ILE A 38 -0.62 11.78 -0.04
N THR A 39 -0.26 10.71 0.67
CA THR A 39 0.97 9.95 0.40
C THR A 39 0.74 8.85 -0.64
N ALA A 40 1.80 8.34 -1.26
CA ALA A 40 1.73 7.23 -2.20
C ALA A 40 1.06 5.99 -1.61
N ALA A 41 1.27 5.71 -0.33
CA ALA A 41 0.62 4.60 0.36
C ALA A 41 -0.90 4.81 0.49
N GLN A 42 -1.33 6.03 0.82
CA GLN A 42 -2.75 6.40 0.89
C GLN A 42 -3.40 6.38 -0.50
N PHE A 43 -2.72 6.92 -1.51
CA PHE A 43 -3.16 6.87 -2.91
C PHE A 43 -3.38 5.44 -3.39
N LYS A 44 -2.44 4.53 -3.09
CA LYS A 44 -2.55 3.10 -3.45
C LYS A 44 -3.81 2.45 -2.86
N VAL A 45 -4.24 2.82 -1.66
CA VAL A 45 -5.53 2.35 -1.11
C VAL A 45 -6.70 2.88 -1.94
N LEU A 46 -6.76 4.19 -2.14
CA LEU A 46 -7.88 4.84 -2.85
C LEU A 46 -8.02 4.32 -4.30
N ILE A 47 -6.91 4.19 -5.03
CA ILE A 47 -6.97 3.72 -6.42
C ILE A 47 -7.36 2.24 -6.52
N ILE A 48 -6.97 1.40 -5.55
CA ILE A 48 -7.41 0.00 -5.52
C ILE A 48 -8.92 -0.08 -5.27
N MET A 49 -9.44 0.68 -4.30
CA MET A 49 -10.89 0.75 -4.05
C MET A 49 -11.64 1.19 -5.31
N ALA A 50 -11.16 2.25 -5.96
CA ALA A 50 -11.82 2.82 -7.15
C ALA A 50 -11.78 1.90 -8.38
N GLN A 51 -10.66 1.21 -8.62
CA GLN A 51 -10.48 0.41 -9.85
C GLN A 51 -10.98 -1.03 -9.73
N PHE A 52 -10.93 -1.61 -8.53
CA PHE A 52 -11.24 -3.02 -8.31
C PHE A 52 -12.53 -3.24 -7.51
N ALA A 53 -13.27 -2.16 -7.21
CA ALA A 53 -14.49 -2.20 -6.38
C ALA A 53 -14.28 -2.92 -5.04
N VAL A 54 -13.07 -2.79 -4.47
CA VAL A 54 -12.71 -3.37 -3.18
C VAL A 54 -13.23 -2.45 -2.09
N ASP A 55 -14.07 -2.98 -1.20
CA ASP A 55 -14.71 -2.21 -0.13
C ASP A 55 -14.43 -2.76 1.28
N THR A 56 -13.74 -3.90 1.40
CA THR A 56 -13.37 -4.47 2.70
C THR A 56 -11.90 -4.27 3.07
N PRO A 57 -11.56 -4.03 4.36
CA PRO A 57 -10.17 -3.94 4.80
C PRO A 57 -9.36 -5.21 4.50
N ALA A 58 -9.99 -6.39 4.57
CA ALA A 58 -9.33 -7.68 4.33
C ALA A 58 -8.86 -7.84 2.88
N GLU A 59 -9.68 -7.40 1.93
CA GLU A 59 -9.31 -7.40 0.52
C GLU A 59 -8.23 -6.37 0.22
N LEU A 60 -8.31 -5.16 0.81
CA LEU A 60 -7.25 -4.17 0.68
C LEU A 60 -5.90 -4.71 1.19
N CYS A 61 -5.88 -5.44 2.31
CA CYS A 61 -4.69 -6.10 2.82
C CYS A 61 -4.12 -7.09 1.80
N ARG A 62 -4.97 -7.91 1.18
CA ARG A 62 -4.58 -8.88 0.13
C ARG A 62 -4.01 -8.18 -1.11
N HIS A 63 -4.67 -7.14 -1.61
CA HIS A 63 -4.22 -6.40 -2.80
C HIS A 63 -2.89 -5.68 -2.59
N LEU A 64 -2.69 -5.11 -1.40
CA LEU A 64 -1.53 -4.27 -1.11
C LEU A 64 -0.43 -4.98 -0.33
N SER A 65 -0.63 -6.26 0.01
CA SER A 65 0.30 -7.03 0.86
C SER A 65 0.60 -6.33 2.19
N LEU A 66 -0.43 -5.78 2.83
CA LEU A 66 -0.36 -5.09 4.12
C LEU A 66 -1.01 -5.91 5.22
N ASP A 67 -0.59 -5.70 6.46
CA ASP A 67 -1.24 -6.27 7.64
C ASP A 67 -2.49 -5.46 8.04
N SER A 68 -3.39 -6.11 8.79
CA SER A 68 -4.67 -5.52 9.22
C SER A 68 -4.48 -4.29 10.13
N GLY A 69 -3.48 -4.28 11.01
CA GLY A 69 -3.22 -3.16 11.90
C GLY A 69 -2.73 -1.92 11.15
N SER A 70 -1.90 -2.11 10.12
CA SER A 70 -1.48 -1.05 9.21
C SER A 70 -2.63 -0.56 8.33
N MET A 71 -3.49 -1.46 7.86
CA MET A 71 -4.66 -1.10 7.06
C MET A 71 -5.67 -0.27 7.85
N THR A 72 -6.02 -0.68 9.08
CA THR A 72 -6.93 0.10 9.94
C THR A 72 -6.43 1.53 10.14
N ARG A 73 -5.16 1.70 10.54
CA ARG A 73 -4.54 3.02 10.69
C ARG A 73 -4.49 3.82 9.38
N MET A 74 -4.44 3.15 8.23
CA MET A 74 -4.49 3.81 6.92
C MET A 74 -5.88 4.34 6.63
N LEU A 75 -6.91 3.51 6.84
CA LEU A 75 -8.31 3.88 6.64
C LEU A 75 -8.72 5.00 7.59
N ASP A 76 -8.32 4.96 8.85
CA ASP A 76 -8.60 6.01 9.83
C ASP A 76 -8.01 7.37 9.38
N ARG A 77 -6.78 7.37 8.86
CA ARG A 77 -6.14 8.60 8.33
C ARG A 77 -6.82 9.13 7.07
N LEU A 78 -7.32 8.24 6.21
CA LEU A 78 -8.06 8.63 5.00
C LEU A 78 -9.45 9.17 5.34
N GLU A 79 -10.13 8.59 6.32
CA GLU A 79 -11.39 9.08 6.86
C GLU A 79 -11.24 10.46 7.52
N GLN A 80 -10.20 10.66 8.33
CA GLN A 80 -9.87 11.98 8.91
C GLN A 80 -9.60 13.07 7.86
N LYS A 81 -9.18 12.66 6.66
CA LYS A 81 -8.99 13.55 5.50
C LYS A 81 -10.26 13.71 4.66
N SER A 82 -11.37 13.11 5.08
CA SER A 82 -12.65 13.08 4.34
C SER A 82 -12.53 12.49 2.95
N LEU A 83 -11.58 11.57 2.74
CA LEU A 83 -11.34 10.91 1.44
C LEU A 83 -12.09 9.59 1.30
N LEU A 84 -12.62 9.07 2.40
CA LEU A 84 -13.52 7.91 2.43
C LEU A 84 -14.46 8.03 3.63
N ILE A 85 -15.49 7.19 3.64
CA ILE A 85 -16.41 7.01 4.76
C ILE A 85 -16.41 5.53 5.11
N ARG A 86 -16.29 5.21 6.41
CA ARG A 86 -16.41 3.83 6.86
C ARG A 86 -17.84 3.56 7.34
N GLN A 87 -18.42 2.48 6.83
CA GLN A 87 -19.67 1.93 7.33
C GLN A 87 -19.39 0.54 7.89
N ARG A 88 -19.86 0.27 9.11
CA ARG A 88 -19.80 -1.08 9.66
C ARG A 88 -20.73 -1.98 8.87
N SER A 89 -20.24 -3.17 8.53
CA SER A 89 -21.08 -4.19 7.91
C SER A 89 -22.08 -4.75 8.93
N ASP A 90 -23.36 -4.78 8.55
CA ASP A 90 -24.40 -5.44 9.33
C ASP A 90 -24.24 -6.97 9.31
N ALA A 91 -23.59 -7.52 8.28
CA ALA A 91 -23.38 -8.94 8.08
C ALA A 91 -22.14 -9.49 8.81
N ASP A 92 -21.06 -8.70 8.90
CA ASP A 92 -19.90 -9.02 9.75
C ASP A 92 -19.42 -7.75 10.45
N ARG A 93 -19.74 -7.60 11.73
CA ARG A 93 -19.38 -6.42 12.54
C ARG A 93 -17.87 -6.19 12.69
N ARG A 94 -17.04 -7.14 12.26
CA ARG A 94 -15.57 -7.01 12.23
C ARG A 94 -15.07 -6.30 10.98
N GLN A 95 -15.94 -6.04 10.00
CA GLN A 95 -15.63 -5.34 8.75
C GLN A 95 -16.23 -3.92 8.75
#